data_AF-A0A5B9Y3C8-F1
#
_entry.id   AF-A0A5B9Y3C8-F1
#
_cell.length_a   1.000
_cell.length_b   1.000
_cell.length_c   1.000
_cell.angle_alpha   90.00
_cell.angle_beta   90.00
_cell.angle_gamma   90.00
#
_symmetry.space_group_name_H-M   'P 1'
#
loop_
_entity.id
_entity.type
_entity.pdbx_description
1 polymer ?
#
loop_
_entity_poly.entity_id
_entity_poly.type
_entity_poly.pdbx_seq_one_letter_code
_entity_poly.pdbx_strand_id
1 'polypeptide(L)'
;MKKESLKKEVKILKEFKKRIKEIYVENKFLKISFKVNVFLFYIVALSVILQATVISNPIFNFVNIGFSAYILLNFTIIGWFSTEFYYKRLKVFEFDIELNKNKSSISRIIDLSSPSFIFHSILISFASVLIFVFQLLTTFEEITIVGEIGIIAIHLLLIPAFVRMFETILEVMDRMKKLMNHYLVSQFESMAYLFDDAKFDKNYTHLIFEEYNLVSRNSIFLVLAKHFSDEDKEEIKRINELILERYKHLWMVYTELYRLFRDQKNFENKRLMKLLRINLISFLYIWEDFFKF
;
A
#
# COMPACT_ATOMS: atom_id res chain seq x y z
N MET A 1 16.28 -26.72 24.59
CA MET A 1 16.44 -26.47 23.13
C MET A 1 15.18 -25.92 22.44
N LYS A 2 14.11 -26.69 22.10
CA LYS A 2 12.95 -26.15 21.33
C LYS A 2 12.20 -24.96 21.97
N LYS A 3 12.11 -24.89 23.31
CA LYS A 3 11.47 -23.76 24.03
C LYS A 3 12.33 -22.48 24.04
N GLU A 4 13.66 -22.60 23.97
CA GLU A 4 14.57 -21.44 23.94
C GLU A 4 14.70 -20.86 22.54
N SER A 5 14.72 -21.71 21.50
CA SER A 5 14.65 -21.24 20.12
C SER A 5 13.36 -20.46 19.90
N LEU A 6 12.19 -21.01 20.27
CA LEU A 6 10.90 -20.31 20.16
C LEU A 6 10.87 -18.97 20.91
N LYS A 7 11.44 -18.89 22.12
CA LYS A 7 11.51 -17.62 22.87
C LYS A 7 12.36 -16.58 22.15
N LYS A 8 13.48 -16.99 21.55
CA LYS A 8 14.35 -16.13 20.74
C LYS A 8 13.61 -15.63 19.49
N GLU A 9 12.90 -16.51 18.78
CA GLU A 9 12.10 -16.17 17.60
C GLU A 9 10.97 -15.18 17.92
N VAL A 10 10.27 -15.36 19.04
CA VAL A 10 9.19 -14.48 19.48
C VAL A 10 9.72 -13.10 19.88
N LYS A 11 10.90 -13.02 20.50
CA LYS A 11 11.53 -11.74 20.86
C LYS A 11 11.91 -10.95 19.59
N ILE A 12 12.59 -11.60 18.66
CA ILE A 12 12.92 -11.11 17.31
C ILE A 12 11.66 -10.56 16.64
N LEU A 13 10.60 -11.37 16.55
CA LEU A 13 9.31 -10.97 15.97
C LEU A 13 8.70 -9.70 16.59
N LYS A 14 8.71 -9.61 17.92
CA LYS A 14 8.15 -8.46 18.63
C LYS A 14 8.94 -7.19 18.34
N GLU A 15 10.25 -7.29 18.34
CA GLU A 15 11.15 -6.16 18.08
C GLU A 15 10.98 -5.66 16.65
N PHE A 16 10.97 -6.55 15.65
CA PHE A 16 10.72 -6.16 14.26
C PHE A 16 9.33 -5.59 14.05
N LYS A 17 8.30 -6.20 14.64
CA LYS A 17 6.94 -5.68 14.54
C LYS A 17 6.85 -4.26 15.13
N LYS A 18 7.61 -3.96 16.18
CA LYS A 18 7.70 -2.61 16.76
C LYS A 18 8.37 -1.64 15.78
N ARG A 19 9.59 -1.95 15.31
CA ARG A 19 10.34 -1.10 14.36
C ARG A 19 9.56 -0.83 13.07
N ILE A 20 8.79 -1.80 12.61
CA ILE A 20 7.98 -1.67 11.39
C ILE A 20 6.71 -0.87 11.64
N LYS A 21 6.06 -1.05 12.79
CA LYS A 21 4.87 -0.26 13.15
C LYS A 21 5.15 1.25 13.17
N GLU A 22 6.40 1.65 13.40
CA GLU A 22 6.82 3.07 13.34
C GLU A 22 6.81 3.63 11.91
N ILE A 23 7.00 2.79 10.89
CA ILE A 23 7.01 3.19 9.47
C ILE A 23 5.58 3.16 8.90
N TYR A 24 4.72 2.27 9.42
CA TYR A 24 3.35 2.13 8.94
C TYR A 24 2.41 3.18 9.54
N VAL A 25 1.80 3.99 8.67
CA VAL A 25 0.74 4.92 9.04
C VAL A 25 -0.57 4.45 8.43
N GLU A 26 -1.62 4.44 9.25
CA GLU A 26 -2.97 4.10 8.80
C GLU A 26 -3.83 5.35 8.70
N ASN A 27 -4.46 5.56 7.54
CA ASN A 27 -5.53 6.53 7.41
C ASN A 27 -6.80 5.95 8.06
N LYS A 28 -7.10 6.40 9.28
CA LYS A 28 -8.24 5.92 10.06
C LYS A 28 -9.56 6.13 9.33
N PHE A 29 -9.73 7.26 8.62
CA PHE A 29 -10.96 7.57 7.90
C PHE A 29 -11.22 6.58 6.77
N LEU A 30 -10.23 6.36 5.89
CA LEU A 30 -10.34 5.39 4.80
C LEU A 30 -10.58 3.96 5.33
N LYS A 31 -9.90 3.57 6.42
CA LYS A 31 -10.10 2.26 7.04
C LYS A 31 -11.51 2.06 7.58
N ILE A 32 -12.06 3.07 8.26
CA ILE A 32 -13.42 3.02 8.80
C ILE A 32 -14.43 3.01 7.64
N SER A 33 -14.27 3.90 6.67
CA SER A 33 -15.12 3.97 5.46
C SER A 33 -15.17 2.62 4.74
N PHE A 34 -14.01 1.98 4.51
CA PHE A 34 -13.95 0.65 3.90
C PHE A 34 -14.72 -0.40 4.73
N LYS A 35 -14.52 -0.44 6.05
CA LYS A 35 -15.24 -1.38 6.92
C LYS A 35 -16.76 -1.15 6.93
N VAL A 36 -17.19 0.12 6.93
CA VAL A 36 -18.61 0.49 6.88
C VAL A 36 -19.22 0.03 5.55
N ASN A 37 -18.55 0.26 4.42
CA ASN A 37 -19.04 -0.21 3.12
C ASN A 37 -19.09 -1.73 3.01
N VAL A 38 -18.11 -2.45 3.56
CA VAL A 38 -18.12 -3.93 3.65
C VAL A 38 -19.28 -4.41 4.52
N PHE A 39 -19.50 -3.78 5.68
CA PHE A 39 -20.59 -4.14 6.57
C PHE A 39 -21.96 -3.86 5.93
N LEU A 40 -22.12 -2.71 5.27
CA LEU A 40 -23.31 -2.35 4.52
C LEU A 40 -23.59 -3.37 3.41
N PHE A 41 -22.55 -3.84 2.71
CA PHE A 41 -22.68 -4.91 1.72
C PHE A 41 -23.31 -6.18 2.31
N TYR A 42 -22.87 -6.63 3.49
CA TYR A 42 -23.47 -7.81 4.13
C TYR A 42 -24.92 -7.58 4.54
N ILE A 43 -25.27 -6.38 5.04
CA ILE A 43 -26.65 -6.02 5.36
C ILE A 43 -27.53 -6.09 4.11
N VAL A 44 -27.09 -5.48 3.01
CA VAL A 44 -27.83 -5.46 1.76
C VAL A 44 -27.97 -6.87 1.20
N ALA A 45 -26.90 -7.66 1.19
CA ALA A 45 -26.96 -9.07 0.74
C ALA A 45 -27.97 -9.89 1.56
N LEU A 46 -27.96 -9.75 2.89
CA LEU A 46 -28.94 -10.41 3.75
C LEU A 46 -30.36 -9.91 3.50
N SER A 47 -30.53 -8.61 3.31
CA SER A 47 -31.81 -7.97 2.99
C SER A 47 -32.39 -8.52 1.69
N VAL A 48 -31.57 -8.68 0.64
CA VAL A 48 -31.98 -9.27 -0.63
C VAL A 48 -32.43 -10.72 -0.45
N ILE A 49 -31.70 -11.51 0.33
CA ILE A 49 -32.07 -12.91 0.62
C ILE A 49 -33.41 -12.98 1.36
N LEU A 50 -33.60 -12.15 2.40
CA LEU A 50 -34.84 -12.10 3.17
C LEU A 50 -36.02 -11.64 2.31
N GLN A 51 -35.80 -10.67 1.42
CA GLN A 51 -36.81 -10.23 0.48
C GLN A 51 -37.22 -11.37 -0.47
N ALA A 52 -36.24 -12.07 -1.04
CA ALA A 52 -36.49 -13.15 -1.99
C ALA A 52 -37.19 -14.37 -1.36
N THR A 53 -37.08 -14.56 -0.04
CA THR A 53 -37.55 -15.78 0.65
C THR A 53 -38.73 -15.59 1.58
N VAL A 54 -38.86 -14.42 2.23
CA VAL A 54 -39.83 -14.20 3.33
C VAL A 54 -40.66 -12.94 3.14
N ILE A 55 -40.09 -11.86 2.61
CA ILE A 55 -40.71 -10.53 2.58
C ILE A 55 -40.91 -10.04 1.14
N SER A 56 -42.09 -10.28 0.57
CA SER A 56 -42.46 -9.69 -0.72
C SER A 56 -43.06 -8.31 -0.53
N ASN A 57 -42.22 -7.27 -0.55
CA ASN A 57 -42.65 -5.88 -0.51
C ASN A 57 -41.95 -5.05 -1.62
N PRO A 58 -42.69 -4.38 -2.51
CA PRO A 58 -42.12 -3.64 -3.64
C PRO A 58 -41.29 -2.42 -3.20
N ILE A 59 -41.69 -1.71 -2.13
CA ILE A 59 -40.93 -0.55 -1.61
C ILE A 59 -39.56 -1.02 -1.09
N PHE A 60 -39.54 -2.16 -0.40
CA PHE A 60 -38.31 -2.76 0.10
C PHE A 60 -37.34 -3.12 -1.03
N ASN A 61 -37.88 -3.54 -2.17
CA ASN A 61 -37.10 -3.84 -3.37
C ASN A 61 -36.39 -2.60 -3.93
N PHE A 62 -37.12 -1.49 -4.11
CA PHE A 62 -36.52 -0.23 -4.57
C PHE A 62 -35.45 0.31 -3.62
N VAL A 63 -35.68 0.21 -2.31
CA VAL A 63 -34.69 0.58 -1.29
C VAL A 63 -33.42 -0.26 -1.45
N ASN A 64 -33.56 -1.59 -1.59
CA ASN A 64 -32.41 -2.46 -1.76
C ASN A 64 -31.67 -2.20 -3.08
N ILE A 65 -32.37 -1.92 -4.19
CA ILE A 65 -31.75 -1.51 -5.46
C ILE A 65 -30.89 -0.26 -5.25
N GLY A 66 -31.42 0.76 -4.58
CA GLY A 66 -30.69 2.00 -4.30
C GLY A 66 -29.41 1.77 -3.50
N PHE A 67 -29.48 0.96 -2.43
CA PHE A 67 -28.30 0.62 -1.64
C PHE A 67 -27.30 -0.26 -2.41
N SER A 68 -27.78 -1.22 -3.20
CA SER A 68 -26.95 -2.05 -4.08
C SER A 68 -26.22 -1.20 -5.12
N ALA A 69 -26.89 -0.22 -5.75
CA ALA A 69 -26.26 0.75 -6.66
C ALA A 69 -25.19 1.60 -5.95
N TYR A 70 -25.49 2.10 -4.75
CA TYR A 70 -24.54 2.85 -3.94
C TYR A 70 -23.27 2.03 -3.64
N ILE A 71 -23.44 0.77 -3.19
CA ILE A 71 -22.31 -0.12 -2.89
C ILE A 71 -21.50 -0.36 -4.16
N LEU A 72 -22.18 -0.66 -5.28
CA LEU A 72 -21.54 -0.92 -6.56
C LEU A 72 -20.68 0.26 -7.00
N LEU A 73 -21.23 1.48 -6.95
CA LEU A 73 -20.52 2.69 -7.34
C LEU A 73 -19.33 2.96 -6.43
N ASN A 74 -19.47 2.79 -5.11
CA ASN A 74 -18.36 2.96 -4.17
C ASN A 74 -17.22 1.98 -4.44
N PHE A 75 -17.51 0.69 -4.60
CA PHE A 75 -16.46 -0.30 -4.86
C PHE A 75 -15.87 -0.17 -6.26
N THR A 76 -16.63 0.33 -7.23
CA THR A 76 -16.10 0.72 -8.55
C THR A 76 -15.08 1.85 -8.42
N ILE A 77 -15.40 2.91 -7.67
CA ILE A 77 -14.49 4.03 -7.40
C ILE A 77 -13.24 3.54 -6.66
N ILE A 78 -13.41 2.71 -5.62
CA ILE A 78 -12.29 2.10 -4.90
C ILE A 78 -11.44 1.25 -5.85
N GLY A 79 -12.06 0.55 -6.80
CA GLY A 79 -11.36 -0.23 -7.82
C GLY A 79 -10.56 0.65 -8.79
N TRP A 80 -11.15 1.75 -9.26
CA TRP A 80 -10.45 2.73 -10.08
C TRP A 80 -9.25 3.33 -9.36
N PHE A 81 -9.40 3.71 -8.10
CA PHE A 81 -8.37 4.40 -7.34
C PHE A 81 -7.78 3.52 -6.24
N SER A 82 -7.50 2.25 -6.57
CA SER A 82 -7.15 1.24 -5.57
C SER A 82 -5.85 1.52 -4.81
N THR A 83 -4.92 2.24 -5.44
CA THR A 83 -3.68 2.74 -4.82
C THR A 83 -3.92 3.85 -3.82
N GLU A 84 -4.85 4.77 -4.10
CA GLU A 84 -5.13 5.97 -3.32
C GLU A 84 -6.07 5.68 -2.13
N PHE A 85 -7.00 4.74 -2.31
CA PHE A 85 -7.97 4.32 -1.30
C PHE A 85 -7.43 3.26 -0.34
N TYR A 86 -6.22 2.74 -0.56
CA TYR A 86 -5.60 1.84 0.42
C TYR A 86 -5.24 2.61 1.70
N TYR A 87 -5.75 2.11 2.83
CA TYR A 87 -5.68 2.83 4.09
C TYR A 87 -4.35 2.67 4.85
N LYS A 88 -3.37 1.90 4.33
CA LYS A 88 -2.03 1.83 4.94
C LYS A 88 -0.99 2.42 4.01
N ARG A 89 -0.11 3.24 4.57
CA ARG A 89 0.99 3.87 3.85
C ARG A 89 2.29 3.68 4.63
N LEU A 90 3.42 3.78 3.93
CA LEU A 90 4.74 3.83 4.56
C LEU A 90 5.18 5.27 4.71
N LYS A 91 5.31 5.74 5.94
CA LYS A 91 5.93 7.01 6.26
C LYS A 91 7.42 6.79 6.48
N VAL A 92 8.22 7.20 5.50
CA VAL A 92 9.68 7.04 5.54
C VAL A 92 10.28 8.00 6.56
N PHE A 93 9.92 9.29 6.43
CA PHE A 93 10.31 10.35 7.35
C PHE A 93 9.24 11.44 7.42
N GLU A 94 9.27 12.20 8.52
CA GLU A 94 8.64 13.50 8.67
C GLU A 94 9.52 14.33 9.59
N PHE A 95 9.90 15.53 9.13
CA PHE A 95 10.74 16.45 9.88
C PHE A 95 10.13 17.85 9.78
N ASP A 96 10.17 18.58 10.88
CA ASP A 96 9.86 20.00 10.88
C ASP A 96 11.10 20.78 10.42
N ILE A 97 10.89 21.75 9.54
CA ILE A 97 11.92 22.64 9.02
C ILE A 97 11.46 24.09 9.15
N GLU A 98 12.38 24.94 9.58
CA GLU A 98 12.15 26.37 9.71
C GLU A 98 13.03 27.12 8.70
N LEU A 99 12.42 27.61 7.62
CA LEU A 99 13.08 28.41 6.59
C LEU A 99 12.54 29.83 6.62
N ASN A 100 13.41 30.84 6.68
CA ASN A 100 13.00 32.25 6.77
C ASN A 100 11.90 32.50 7.83
N LYS A 101 12.03 31.90 9.02
CA LYS A 101 11.04 31.97 10.14
C LYS A 101 9.66 31.36 9.83
N ASN A 102 9.51 30.69 8.69
CA ASN A 102 8.33 29.91 8.37
C ASN A 102 8.56 28.46 8.76
N LYS A 103 7.73 27.96 9.69
CA LYS A 103 7.71 26.55 10.07
C LYS A 103 6.90 25.78 9.06
N SER A 104 7.50 24.76 8.48
CA SER A 104 6.85 23.81 7.59
C SER A 104 7.28 22.39 7.98
N SER A 105 6.51 21.39 7.57
CA SER A 105 6.89 19.99 7.74
C SER A 105 7.15 19.37 6.37
N ILE A 106 8.26 18.66 6.28
CA ILE A 106 8.59 17.84 5.12
C ILE A 106 8.29 16.39 5.47
N SER A 107 7.67 15.65 4.56
CA SER A 107 7.41 14.23 4.77
C SER A 107 7.47 13.45 3.47
N ARG A 108 7.87 12.18 3.58
CA ARG A 108 7.84 11.23 2.46
C ARG A 108 6.95 10.06 2.83
N ILE A 109 5.83 9.97 2.13
CA ILE A 109 4.84 8.91 2.31
C ILE A 109 4.78 8.13 1.00
N ILE A 110 4.92 6.82 1.10
CA ILE A 110 4.82 5.89 -0.02
C ILE A 110 3.50 5.14 0.11
N ASP A 111 2.66 5.25 -0.91
CA ASP A 111 1.42 4.49 -0.98
C ASP A 111 1.72 3.02 -1.23
N LEU A 112 1.11 2.16 -0.42
CA LEU A 112 1.19 0.72 -0.60
C LEU A 112 -0.02 0.26 -1.39
N SER A 113 0.18 -0.65 -2.33
CA SER A 113 -0.91 -1.46 -2.88
C SER A 113 -0.85 -2.84 -2.24
N SER A 114 -1.92 -3.23 -1.55
CA SER A 114 -2.03 -4.58 -0.99
C SER A 114 -2.85 -5.46 -1.94
N PRO A 115 -2.25 -6.51 -2.54
CA PRO A 115 -2.99 -7.42 -3.42
C PRO A 115 -4.20 -8.04 -2.72
N SER A 116 -4.09 -8.30 -1.42
CA SER A 116 -5.20 -8.82 -0.63
C SER A 116 -6.38 -7.84 -0.58
N PHE A 117 -6.11 -6.55 -0.38
CA PHE A 117 -7.17 -5.53 -0.35
C PHE A 117 -7.87 -5.40 -1.70
N ILE A 118 -7.08 -5.38 -2.78
CA ILE A 118 -7.61 -5.30 -4.15
C ILE A 118 -8.45 -6.55 -4.44
N PHE A 119 -7.97 -7.74 -4.09
CA PHE A 119 -8.70 -8.98 -4.28
C PHE A 119 -10.03 -9.02 -3.52
N HIS A 120 -10.07 -8.55 -2.26
CA HIS A 120 -11.33 -8.43 -1.52
C HIS A 120 -12.29 -7.44 -2.18
N SER A 121 -11.77 -6.32 -2.70
CA SER A 121 -12.58 -5.33 -3.42
C SER A 121 -13.16 -5.90 -4.72
N ILE A 122 -12.38 -6.70 -5.46
CA ILE A 122 -12.85 -7.44 -6.64
C ILE A 122 -14.01 -8.37 -6.26
N LEU A 123 -13.84 -9.20 -5.22
CA LEU A 123 -14.87 -10.16 -4.81
C LEU A 123 -16.17 -9.47 -4.38
N ILE A 124 -16.08 -8.40 -3.60
CA ILE A 124 -17.25 -7.64 -3.17
C ILE A 124 -17.91 -6.97 -4.36
N SER A 125 -17.15 -6.30 -5.23
CA SER A 125 -17.68 -5.68 -6.45
C SER A 125 -18.43 -6.70 -7.30
N PHE A 126 -17.83 -7.87 -7.54
CA PHE A 126 -18.44 -8.94 -8.32
C PHE A 126 -19.74 -9.44 -7.69
N ALA A 127 -19.75 -9.70 -6.38
CA ALA A 127 -20.97 -10.11 -5.69
C ALA A 127 -22.05 -9.01 -5.71
N SER A 128 -21.68 -7.73 -5.56
CA SER A 128 -22.61 -6.59 -5.67
C SER A 128 -23.26 -6.49 -7.04
N VAL A 129 -22.54 -6.80 -8.12
CA VAL A 129 -23.12 -6.89 -9.48
C VAL A 129 -24.20 -7.95 -9.53
N LEU A 130 -23.89 -9.17 -9.08
CA LEU A 130 -24.83 -10.27 -9.15
C LEU A 130 -26.11 -9.94 -8.39
N ILE A 131 -25.97 -9.37 -7.20
CA ILE A 131 -27.10 -8.92 -6.38
C ILE A 131 -27.90 -7.85 -7.13
N PHE A 132 -27.24 -6.80 -7.63
CA PHE A 132 -27.92 -5.69 -8.29
C PHE A 132 -28.63 -6.12 -9.58
N VAL A 133 -27.99 -6.94 -10.42
CA VAL A 133 -28.58 -7.48 -11.66
C VAL A 133 -29.77 -8.37 -11.34
N PHE A 134 -29.66 -9.27 -10.35
CA PHE A 134 -30.79 -10.08 -9.90
C PHE A 134 -31.97 -9.21 -9.45
N GLN A 135 -31.69 -8.13 -8.72
CA GLN A 135 -32.73 -7.20 -8.28
C GLN A 135 -33.35 -6.42 -9.44
N LEU A 136 -32.57 -5.97 -10.41
CA LEU A 136 -33.12 -5.30 -11.60
C LEU A 136 -34.06 -6.22 -12.37
N LEU A 137 -33.63 -7.46 -12.64
CA LEU A 137 -34.42 -8.43 -13.40
C LEU A 137 -35.72 -8.82 -12.69
N THR A 138 -35.67 -8.98 -11.36
CA THR A 138 -36.86 -9.34 -10.57
C THR A 138 -37.82 -8.17 -10.33
N THR A 139 -37.32 -6.93 -10.35
CA THR A 139 -38.16 -5.73 -10.09
C THR A 139 -38.78 -5.17 -11.37
N PHE A 140 -38.04 -5.21 -12.47
CA PHE A 140 -38.42 -4.63 -13.75
C PHE A 140 -38.71 -5.68 -14.81
N GLU A 141 -39.18 -6.87 -14.41
CA GLU A 141 -39.53 -7.96 -15.32
C GLU A 141 -40.47 -7.49 -16.45
N GLU A 142 -41.40 -6.60 -16.12
CA GLU A 142 -42.37 -6.01 -17.06
C GLU A 142 -41.82 -4.80 -17.86
N ILE A 143 -40.72 -4.18 -17.42
CA ILE A 143 -40.13 -2.98 -18.04
C ILE A 143 -38.70 -3.29 -18.50
N THR A 144 -38.61 -4.11 -19.55
CA THR A 144 -37.36 -4.66 -20.07
C THR A 144 -36.32 -3.58 -20.38
N ILE A 145 -36.73 -2.42 -20.91
CA ILE A 145 -35.81 -1.34 -21.29
C ILE A 145 -35.01 -0.80 -20.09
N VAL A 146 -35.64 -0.63 -18.93
CA VAL A 146 -34.97 -0.11 -17.73
C VAL A 146 -33.98 -1.12 -17.18
N GLY A 147 -34.35 -2.41 -17.18
CA GLY A 147 -33.44 -3.51 -16.83
C GLY A 147 -32.20 -3.54 -17.72
N GLU A 148 -32.39 -3.49 -19.04
CA GLU A 148 -31.29 -3.52 -20.03
C GLU A 148 -30.36 -2.32 -19.93
N ILE A 149 -30.90 -1.10 -19.80
CA ILE A 149 -30.08 0.11 -19.60
C ILE A 149 -29.26 0.00 -18.31
N GLY A 150 -29.88 -0.48 -17.23
CA GLY A 150 -29.19 -0.72 -15.97
C GLY A 150 -28.04 -1.71 -16.12
N ILE A 151 -28.27 -2.83 -16.80
CA ILE A 151 -27.25 -3.85 -17.09
C ILE A 151 -26.10 -3.27 -17.91
N ILE A 152 -26.39 -2.54 -18.99
CA ILE A 152 -25.36 -1.92 -19.84
C ILE A 152 -24.52 -0.91 -19.05
N ALA A 153 -25.14 -0.05 -18.25
CA ALA A 153 -24.45 0.94 -17.45
C ALA A 153 -23.47 0.32 -16.44
N ILE A 154 -23.86 -0.79 -15.80
CA ILE A 154 -22.98 -1.56 -14.91
C ILE A 154 -21.75 -2.08 -15.66
N HIS A 155 -21.94 -2.66 -16.84
CA HIS A 155 -20.85 -3.23 -17.63
C HIS A 155 -19.84 -2.14 -18.02
N LEU A 156 -20.32 -0.97 -18.45
CA LEU A 156 -19.47 0.17 -18.81
C LEU A 156 -18.64 0.69 -17.62
N LEU A 157 -19.20 0.68 -16.41
CA LEU A 157 -18.49 1.15 -15.21
C LEU A 157 -17.46 0.14 -14.70
N LEU A 158 -17.80 -1.15 -14.72
CA LEU A 158 -17.03 -2.17 -14.01
C LEU A 158 -15.92 -2.80 -14.82
N ILE A 159 -16.09 -2.98 -16.13
CA ILE A 159 -15.04 -3.59 -16.95
C ILE A 159 -13.73 -2.81 -16.80
N PRO A 160 -13.71 -1.46 -16.94
CA PRO A 160 -12.50 -0.68 -16.69
C PRO A 160 -11.98 -0.81 -15.25
N ALA A 161 -12.87 -0.91 -14.26
CA ALA A 161 -12.49 -1.07 -12.86
C ALA A 161 -11.80 -2.41 -12.58
N PHE A 162 -12.36 -3.51 -13.09
CA PHE A 162 -11.76 -4.83 -12.94
C PHE A 162 -10.42 -4.91 -13.66
N VAL A 163 -10.33 -4.41 -14.91
CA VAL A 163 -9.07 -4.38 -15.67
C VAL A 163 -7.99 -3.66 -14.85
N ARG A 164 -8.26 -2.45 -14.36
CA ARG A 164 -7.29 -1.69 -13.56
C ARG A 164 -6.90 -2.39 -12.26
N MET A 165 -7.85 -3.02 -11.58
CA MET A 165 -7.56 -3.81 -10.37
C MET A 165 -6.66 -5.02 -10.66
N PHE A 166 -6.90 -5.74 -11.76
CA PHE A 166 -6.04 -6.85 -12.16
C PHE A 166 -4.66 -6.39 -12.62
N GLU A 167 -4.57 -5.30 -13.39
CA GLU A 167 -3.31 -4.66 -13.75
C GLU A 167 -2.52 -4.28 -12.51
N THR A 168 -3.17 -3.67 -11.51
CA THR A 168 -2.52 -3.34 -10.23
C THR A 168 -1.99 -4.59 -9.51
N ILE A 169 -2.75 -5.70 -9.52
CA ILE A 169 -2.28 -6.98 -8.96
C ILE A 169 -1.05 -7.49 -9.73
N LEU A 170 -1.09 -7.47 -11.06
CA LEU A 170 0.00 -7.91 -11.92
C LEU A 170 1.24 -7.05 -11.73
N GLU A 171 1.09 -5.73 -11.64
CA GLU A 171 2.18 -4.81 -11.31
C GLU A 171 2.83 -5.16 -9.97
N VAL A 172 2.04 -5.39 -8.92
CA VAL A 172 2.59 -5.76 -7.61
C VAL A 172 3.31 -7.11 -7.68
N MET A 173 2.76 -8.08 -8.43
CA MET A 173 3.38 -9.39 -8.61
C MET A 173 4.66 -9.32 -9.43
N ASP A 174 4.70 -8.57 -10.52
CA ASP A 174 5.87 -8.39 -11.36
C ASP A 174 6.96 -7.61 -10.62
N ARG A 175 6.58 -6.56 -9.87
CA ARG A 175 7.47 -5.89 -8.91
C ARG A 175 8.05 -6.91 -7.95
N MET A 176 7.24 -7.70 -7.25
CA MET A 176 7.74 -8.74 -6.34
C MET A 176 8.72 -9.71 -7.01
N LYS A 177 8.46 -10.11 -8.25
CA LYS A 177 9.31 -11.04 -9.02
C LYS A 177 10.65 -10.41 -9.42
N LYS A 178 10.63 -9.23 -10.04
CA LYS A 178 11.83 -8.47 -10.45
C LYS A 178 12.73 -8.19 -9.26
N LEU A 179 12.13 -7.81 -8.16
CA LEU A 179 12.74 -7.45 -6.91
C LEU A 179 13.32 -8.64 -6.17
N MET A 180 12.64 -9.80 -6.22
CA MET A 180 13.26 -11.05 -5.78
C MET A 180 14.46 -11.38 -6.65
N ASN A 181 14.37 -11.25 -7.97
CA ASN A 181 15.49 -11.58 -8.84
C ASN A 181 16.69 -10.61 -8.72
N HIS A 182 16.44 -9.31 -8.56
CA HIS A 182 17.46 -8.27 -8.47
C HIS A 182 18.17 -8.27 -7.11
N TYR A 183 17.46 -8.61 -6.03
CA TYR A 183 18.00 -8.54 -4.68
C TYR A 183 18.35 -9.89 -4.05
N LEU A 184 17.92 -11.05 -4.59
CA LEU A 184 18.15 -12.34 -3.92
C LEU A 184 19.38 -13.17 -4.31
N VAL A 185 20.15 -12.87 -5.36
CA VAL A 185 21.02 -13.97 -5.88
C VAL A 185 22.48 -13.99 -5.41
N SER A 186 23.17 -12.89 -5.05
CA SER A 186 24.59 -13.10 -4.62
C SER A 186 25.32 -12.03 -3.80
N GLN A 187 24.91 -10.76 -3.75
CA GLN A 187 25.79 -9.68 -3.24
C GLN A 187 25.28 -8.88 -2.03
N PHE A 188 24.25 -9.34 -1.31
CA PHE A 188 23.65 -8.53 -0.24
C PHE A 188 24.47 -8.41 1.05
N GLU A 189 25.23 -9.44 1.41
CA GLU A 189 26.13 -9.35 2.57
C GLU A 189 27.23 -8.31 2.36
N SER A 190 27.66 -8.08 1.11
CA SER A 190 28.61 -7.01 0.74
C SER A 190 27.99 -5.62 0.65
N MET A 191 26.66 -5.48 0.73
CA MET A 191 25.98 -4.17 0.63
C MET A 191 25.48 -3.65 1.98
N ALA A 192 25.84 -4.26 3.12
CA ALA A 192 25.47 -3.73 4.44
C ALA A 192 25.92 -2.28 4.64
N TYR A 193 27.04 -1.92 4.02
CA TYR A 193 27.70 -0.61 4.06
C TYR A 193 27.37 0.26 2.83
N LEU A 194 26.31 -0.05 2.08
CA LEU A 194 25.95 0.67 0.84
C LEU A 194 25.93 2.20 0.99
N PHE A 195 25.51 2.69 2.15
CA PHE A 195 25.37 4.12 2.41
C PHE A 195 26.61 4.79 3.01
N ASP A 196 27.69 4.06 3.27
CA ASP A 196 28.90 4.60 3.89
C ASP A 196 29.62 5.55 2.93
N ASP A 197 29.60 5.24 1.63
CA ASP A 197 30.22 6.05 0.57
C ASP A 197 29.22 6.96 -0.17
N ALA A 198 28.00 7.10 0.36
CA ALA A 198 26.98 7.94 -0.25
C ALA A 198 27.35 9.43 -0.14
N LYS A 199 27.46 10.11 -1.28
CA LYS A 199 27.77 11.55 -1.35
C LYS A 199 26.61 12.33 -1.95
N PHE A 200 26.34 13.51 -1.42
CA PHE A 200 25.40 14.43 -2.05
C PHE A 200 25.97 15.00 -3.33
N ASP A 201 25.12 15.12 -4.36
CA ASP A 201 25.40 15.97 -5.50
C ASP A 201 25.59 17.44 -5.05
N LYS A 202 26.25 18.26 -5.87
CA LYS A 202 26.66 19.63 -5.58
C LYS A 202 25.51 20.53 -5.06
N ASN A 203 24.29 20.30 -5.54
CA ASN A 203 23.10 21.06 -5.14
C ASN A 203 22.14 20.24 -4.25
N TYR A 204 22.58 19.10 -3.70
CA TYR A 204 21.78 18.20 -2.87
C TYR A 204 20.50 17.72 -3.56
N THR A 205 20.54 17.59 -4.89
CA THR A 205 19.38 17.11 -5.64
C THR A 205 19.17 15.60 -5.43
N HIS A 206 20.26 14.84 -5.32
CA HIS A 206 20.27 13.40 -5.11
C HIS A 206 21.56 12.96 -4.42
N LEU A 207 21.60 11.69 -4.01
CA LEU A 207 22.79 11.00 -3.55
C LEU A 207 23.40 10.18 -4.69
N ILE A 208 24.72 10.19 -4.74
CA ILE A 208 25.56 9.44 -5.67
C ILE A 208 26.29 8.37 -4.87
N PHE A 209 26.22 7.13 -5.35
CA PHE A 209 26.89 5.96 -4.79
C PHE A 209 27.94 5.51 -5.81
N GLU A 210 29.13 6.12 -5.75
CA GLU A 210 30.18 5.98 -6.77
C GLU A 210 30.60 4.51 -6.97
N GLU A 211 30.82 3.77 -5.88
CA GLU A 211 31.28 2.37 -5.95
C GLU A 211 30.29 1.42 -6.62
N TYR A 212 29.00 1.74 -6.54
CA TYR A 212 27.91 0.88 -7.02
C TYR A 212 27.28 1.40 -8.31
N ASN A 213 27.71 2.56 -8.81
CA ASN A 213 27.10 3.27 -9.93
C ASN A 213 25.57 3.43 -9.75
N LEU A 214 25.15 3.75 -8.52
CA LEU A 214 23.75 3.98 -8.16
C LEU A 214 23.51 5.46 -7.85
N VAL A 215 22.28 5.91 -8.09
CA VAL A 215 21.85 7.27 -7.84
C VAL A 215 20.46 7.26 -7.20
N SER A 216 20.25 8.11 -6.19
CA SER A 216 18.90 8.31 -5.64
C SER A 216 18.03 9.16 -6.57
N ARG A 217 16.72 9.17 -6.37
CA ARG A 217 15.82 10.08 -7.09
C ARG A 217 15.97 11.53 -6.63
N ASN A 218 15.66 12.46 -7.53
CA ASN A 218 15.84 13.90 -7.33
C ASN A 218 14.82 14.56 -6.36
N SER A 219 13.78 13.85 -5.94
CA SER A 219 12.64 14.39 -5.18
C SER A 219 12.65 14.01 -3.69
N ILE A 220 13.79 13.52 -3.19
CA ILE A 220 13.92 12.99 -1.83
C ILE A 220 14.52 14.03 -0.89
N PHE A 221 15.47 14.80 -1.40
CA PHE A 221 16.24 15.78 -0.65
C PHE A 221 15.80 17.20 -0.97
N LEU A 222 16.09 18.10 -0.05
CA LEU A 222 15.88 19.53 -0.23
C LEU A 222 17.01 20.13 -1.06
N VAL A 223 16.64 20.83 -2.12
CA VAL A 223 17.60 21.45 -3.04
C VAL A 223 18.28 22.63 -2.36
N LEU A 224 19.60 22.70 -2.47
CA LEU A 224 20.36 23.89 -2.12
C LEU A 224 20.51 24.81 -3.33
N ALA A 225 20.16 26.08 -3.16
CA ALA A 225 20.30 27.11 -4.18
C ALA A 225 21.14 28.29 -3.67
N LYS A 226 21.82 28.97 -4.59
CA LYS A 226 22.73 30.09 -4.26
C LYS A 226 22.02 31.28 -3.59
N HIS A 227 20.73 31.47 -3.85
CA HIS A 227 19.96 32.61 -3.38
C HIS A 227 19.43 32.46 -1.94
N PHE A 228 19.57 31.28 -1.32
CA PHE A 228 19.19 31.09 0.08
C PHE A 228 20.15 31.79 1.03
N SER A 229 19.65 32.20 2.19
CA SER A 229 20.47 32.72 3.28
C SER A 229 21.40 31.61 3.81
N ASP A 230 22.51 31.98 4.45
CA ASP A 230 23.42 30.98 5.01
C ASP A 230 22.78 30.20 6.16
N GLU A 231 21.87 30.84 6.93
CA GLU A 231 21.03 30.17 7.93
C GLU A 231 20.13 29.09 7.29
N ASP A 232 19.41 29.43 6.22
CA ASP A 232 18.56 28.47 5.50
C ASP A 232 19.38 27.33 4.88
N LYS A 233 20.59 27.63 4.36
CA LYS A 233 21.48 26.60 3.78
C LYS A 233 21.94 25.59 4.84
N GLU A 234 22.33 26.05 6.02
CA GLU A 234 22.74 25.16 7.11
C GLU A 234 21.57 24.32 7.61
N GLU A 235 20.38 24.91 7.73
CA GLU A 235 19.17 24.17 8.10
C GLU A 235 18.80 23.10 7.05
N ILE A 236 18.86 23.44 5.75
CA ILE A 236 18.63 22.48 4.65
C ILE A 236 19.64 21.33 4.70
N LYS A 237 20.93 21.61 4.90
CA LYS A 237 21.97 20.57 5.02
C LYS A 237 21.70 19.65 6.20
N ARG A 238 21.42 20.22 7.38
CA ARG A 238 21.08 19.47 8.59
C ARG A 238 19.89 18.55 8.37
N ILE A 239 18.84 19.04 7.70
CA ILE A 239 17.66 18.24 7.38
C ILE A 239 17.98 17.14 6.36
N ASN A 240 18.77 17.43 5.32
CA ASN A 240 19.20 16.42 4.34
C ASN A 240 20.04 15.31 4.97
N GLU A 241 20.91 15.66 5.93
CA GLU A 241 21.66 14.68 6.73
C GLU A 241 20.73 13.81 7.57
N LEU A 242 19.72 14.39 8.22
CA LEU A 242 18.70 13.62 8.95
C LEU A 242 17.92 12.66 8.04
N ILE A 243 17.60 13.08 6.81
CA ILE A 243 16.97 12.22 5.80
C ILE A 243 17.91 11.06 5.44
N LEU A 244 19.19 11.34 5.17
CA LEU A 244 20.19 10.32 4.87
C LEU A 244 20.36 9.31 6.03
N GLU A 245 20.49 9.78 7.26
CA GLU A 245 20.59 8.92 8.44
C GLU A 245 19.34 8.06 8.63
N ARG A 246 18.16 8.58 8.29
CA ARG A 246 16.93 7.79 8.28
C ARG A 246 16.99 6.67 7.25
N TYR A 247 17.43 6.93 6.02
CA TYR A 247 17.58 5.89 5.00
C TYR A 247 18.66 4.87 5.37
N LYS A 248 19.80 5.29 5.92
CA LYS A 248 20.83 4.39 6.48
C LYS A 248 20.24 3.44 7.52
N HIS A 249 19.48 3.98 8.47
CA HIS A 249 18.82 3.17 9.48
C HIS A 249 17.83 2.17 8.86
N LEU A 250 17.00 2.60 7.90
CA LEU A 250 16.08 1.70 7.20
C LEU A 250 16.82 0.60 6.42
N TRP A 251 17.97 0.92 5.83
CA TRP A 251 18.82 -0.04 5.12
C TRP A 251 19.39 -1.10 6.06
N MET A 252 19.92 -0.69 7.21
CA MET A 252 20.40 -1.63 8.24
C MET A 252 19.30 -2.57 8.73
N VAL A 253 18.09 -2.05 8.98
CA VAL A 253 16.95 -2.89 9.39
C VAL A 253 16.56 -3.87 8.27
N TYR A 254 16.57 -3.41 7.02
CA TYR A 254 16.29 -4.25 5.86
C TYR A 254 17.31 -5.38 5.71
N THR A 255 18.62 -5.10 5.82
CA THR A 255 19.67 -6.11 5.70
C THR A 255 19.63 -7.12 6.85
N GLU A 256 19.35 -6.69 8.08
CA GLU A 256 19.11 -7.57 9.23
C GLU A 256 17.93 -8.53 8.97
N LEU A 257 16.81 -7.99 8.49
CA LEU A 257 15.60 -8.76 8.16
C LEU A 257 15.86 -9.77 7.03
N TYR A 258 16.61 -9.35 6.03
CA TYR A 258 16.97 -10.16 4.88
C TYR A 258 17.92 -11.30 5.28
N ARG A 259 18.91 -11.04 6.14
CA ARG A 259 19.79 -12.07 6.69
C ARG A 259 19.01 -13.12 7.47
N LEU A 260 18.08 -12.70 8.34
CA LEU A 260 17.19 -13.62 9.06
C LEU A 260 16.32 -14.44 8.11
N PHE A 261 15.88 -13.84 7.00
CA PHE A 261 15.20 -14.56 5.95
C PHE A 261 16.15 -15.56 5.27
N ARG A 262 17.40 -15.21 4.91
CA ARG A 262 18.33 -16.09 4.20
C ARG A 262 18.83 -17.27 5.05
N ASP A 263 19.04 -17.10 6.35
CA ASP A 263 19.52 -18.13 7.30
C ASP A 263 18.47 -19.25 7.59
N GLN A 264 17.55 -19.44 6.63
CA GLN A 264 16.30 -20.17 6.63
C GLN A 264 16.39 -21.68 6.89
N LYS A 265 17.58 -22.25 7.13
CA LYS A 265 17.69 -23.66 7.54
C LYS A 265 17.02 -23.96 8.89
N ASN A 266 16.64 -22.94 9.67
CA ASN A 266 16.20 -23.10 11.06
C ASN A 266 14.72 -22.77 11.35
N PHE A 267 13.89 -22.37 10.38
CA PHE A 267 12.52 -21.92 10.66
C PHE A 267 11.43 -22.87 10.16
N GLU A 268 10.90 -23.73 11.05
CA GLU A 268 9.67 -24.51 10.80
C GLU A 268 8.40 -23.62 10.78
N ASN A 269 8.49 -22.36 11.23
CA ASN A 269 7.34 -21.50 11.49
C ASN A 269 6.87 -20.71 10.24
N LYS A 270 5.88 -21.25 9.53
CA LYS A 270 5.23 -20.62 8.36
C LYS A 270 4.71 -19.19 8.61
N ARG A 271 4.28 -18.86 9.83
CA ARG A 271 3.74 -17.52 10.16
C ARG A 271 4.83 -16.47 10.19
N LEU A 272 5.96 -16.79 10.80
CA LEU A 272 7.14 -15.92 10.82
C LEU A 272 7.63 -15.67 9.40
N MET A 273 7.74 -16.73 8.60
CA MET A 273 8.11 -16.64 7.19
C MET A 273 7.20 -15.70 6.39
N LYS A 274 5.88 -15.78 6.59
CA LYS A 274 4.93 -14.86 5.95
C LYS A 274 5.15 -13.41 6.39
N LEU A 275 5.40 -13.16 7.67
CA LEU A 275 5.67 -11.83 8.20
C LEU A 275 6.98 -11.26 7.64
N LEU A 276 8.07 -12.03 7.64
CA LEU A 276 9.35 -11.63 7.05
C LEU A 276 9.19 -11.23 5.59
N ARG A 277 8.47 -12.03 4.79
CA ARG A 277 8.20 -11.72 3.38
C ARG A 277 7.43 -10.41 3.21
N ILE A 278 6.33 -10.22 3.94
CA ILE A 278 5.53 -8.98 3.86
C ILE A 278 6.37 -7.76 4.21
N ASN A 279 7.21 -7.89 5.23
CA ASN A 279 8.07 -6.81 5.70
C ASN A 279 9.19 -6.49 4.71
N LEU A 280 9.85 -7.50 4.14
CA LEU A 280 10.83 -7.31 3.08
C LEU A 280 10.20 -6.58 1.89
N ILE A 281 9.01 -7.02 1.44
CA ILE A 281 8.23 -6.32 0.40
C ILE A 281 8.02 -4.84 0.74
N SER A 282 7.75 -4.52 2.00
CA SER A 282 7.54 -3.13 2.44
C SER A 282 8.79 -2.28 2.27
N PHE A 283 9.95 -2.78 2.70
CA PHE A 283 11.23 -2.08 2.52
C PHE A 283 11.58 -1.89 1.05
N LEU A 284 11.17 -2.83 0.21
CA LEU A 284 11.46 -2.76 -1.20
C LEU A 284 10.67 -1.65 -1.92
N TYR A 285 9.44 -1.36 -1.49
CA TYR A 285 8.75 -0.13 -1.92
C TYR A 285 9.53 1.13 -1.54
N ILE A 286 10.21 1.14 -0.38
CA ILE A 286 11.08 2.26 0.03
C ILE A 286 12.28 2.39 -0.91
N TRP A 287 12.91 1.27 -1.29
CA TRP A 287 14.09 1.28 -2.16
C TRP A 287 13.76 1.59 -3.62
N GLU A 288 12.62 1.12 -4.11
CA GLU A 288 12.09 1.50 -5.44
C GLU A 288 11.79 2.99 -5.53
N ASP A 289 11.23 3.57 -4.46
CA ASP A 289 10.99 5.01 -4.35
C ASP A 289 12.30 5.81 -4.18
N PHE A 290 13.31 5.21 -3.56
CA PHE A 290 14.58 5.87 -3.28
C PHE A 290 15.55 5.88 -4.47
N PHE A 291 15.76 4.73 -5.12
CA PHE A 291 16.75 4.59 -6.21
C PHE A 291 16.14 4.91 -7.57
N LYS A 292 17.01 5.36 -8.47
CA LYS A 292 16.73 5.44 -9.91
C LYS A 292 17.35 4.21 -10.58
N PHE A 293 16.52 3.23 -10.91
CA PHE A 293 16.90 2.04 -11.69
C PHE A 293 16.74 2.28 -13.19
#